data_AF-A0A8R1XZ17-F1
#
_entry.id   AF-A0A8R1XZ17-F1
#
_cell.length_a   1.000
_cell.length_b   1.000
_cell.length_c   1.000
_cell.angle_alpha   90.00
_cell.angle_beta   90.00
_cell.angle_gamma   90.00
#
_symmetry.space_group_name_H-M   'P 1'
#
loop_
_entity.id
_entity.type
_entity.pdbx_description
1 polymer ?
#
loop_
_entity_poly.entity_id
_entity_poly.type
_entity_poly.pdbx_seq_one_letter_code
_entity_poly.pdbx_strand_id
1 'polypeptide(L)'
;MLASVVLVSTRGVRSLNPHYFRPPWPIFSKAKGWRKRGPTIHERHQLPGQDREFPELSPKFKKENPKELHHYTGTQPVGFVDPITGEFVHVEEMYPELVVPDLRGFRLRPYVSYRTDFEIEKRRKKFEKLAAKYGSEEGADSVIFEGEKWPPPKTTPRFLFDTHYAPSIRQMYNDGEYFMDSEIENEIHVDKSK
;
A
#
# COMPACT_ATOMS: atom_id res chain seq x y z
N MET A 1 0.68 -16.34 0.60
CA MET A 1 0.20 -14.97 0.86
C MET A 1 0.12 -14.19 -0.45
N LEU A 2 -1.01 -14.26 -1.15
CA LEU A 2 -1.29 -13.44 -2.33
C LEU A 2 -1.62 -12.02 -1.84
N ALA A 3 -0.61 -11.16 -1.72
CA ALA A 3 -0.84 -9.73 -1.63
C ALA A 3 -1.56 -9.32 -2.93
N SER A 4 -2.72 -8.70 -2.81
CA SER A 4 -3.46 -8.12 -3.93
C SER A 4 -2.57 -7.11 -4.65
N VAL A 5 -1.93 -7.53 -5.73
CA VAL A 5 -1.21 -6.63 -6.63
C VAL A 5 -2.29 -5.83 -7.34
N VAL A 6 -2.48 -4.59 -6.93
CA VAL A 6 -3.25 -3.59 -7.69
C VAL A 6 -2.59 -3.48 -9.06
N LEU A 7 -3.20 -4.08 -10.07
CA LEU A 7 -2.73 -4.09 -11.44
C LEU A 7 -2.93 -2.68 -12.00
N VAL A 8 -1.88 -1.85 -11.89
CA VAL A 8 -1.89 -0.48 -12.41
C VAL A 8 -1.90 -0.55 -13.94
N SER A 9 -2.94 0.01 -14.58
CA SER A 9 -3.06 0.01 -16.04
C SER A 9 -1.88 0.79 -16.66
N THR A 10 -0.98 0.09 -17.35
CA THR A 10 0.17 0.70 -18.05
C THR A 10 -0.16 1.22 -19.45
N ARG A 11 -1.32 0.85 -20.01
CA ARG A 11 -1.77 1.34 -21.33
C ARG A 11 -2.42 2.71 -21.17
N GLY A 12 -1.97 3.67 -21.99
CA GLY A 12 -2.30 5.10 -21.97
C GLY A 12 -3.77 5.52 -22.21
N VAL A 13 -4.72 4.71 -21.76
CA VAL A 13 -6.12 5.11 -21.60
C VAL A 13 -6.26 5.66 -20.19
N ARG A 14 -6.25 7.00 -20.10
CA ARG A 14 -6.68 7.89 -19.01
C ARG A 14 -7.38 7.22 -17.79
N SER A 15 -6.66 6.43 -17.01
CA SER A 15 -7.13 6.02 -15.69
C SER A 15 -6.83 7.15 -14.73
N LEU A 16 -7.87 7.67 -14.07
CA LEU A 16 -7.80 8.65 -12.98
C LEU A 16 -7.19 8.02 -11.71
N ASN A 17 -6.12 7.24 -11.86
CA ASN A 17 -5.41 6.65 -10.74
C ASN A 17 -4.82 7.80 -9.91
N PRO A 18 -5.15 7.93 -8.61
CA PRO A 18 -4.61 8.96 -7.73
C PRO A 18 -3.07 9.01 -7.74
N HIS A 19 -2.42 7.91 -8.10
CA HIS A 19 -0.97 7.86 -8.29
C HIS A 19 -0.45 8.76 -9.41
N TYR A 20 -1.19 8.89 -10.52
CA TYR A 20 -0.82 9.71 -11.68
C TYR A 20 -1.45 11.11 -11.64
N PHE A 21 -2.56 11.28 -10.92
CA PHE A 21 -3.22 12.57 -10.67
C PHE A 21 -3.15 12.92 -9.19
N ARG A 22 -1.98 13.39 -8.73
CA ARG A 22 -1.91 14.03 -7.41
C ARG A 22 -2.66 15.36 -7.50
N PRO A 23 -3.64 15.64 -6.62
CA PRO A 23 -4.21 16.97 -6.54
C PRO A 23 -3.04 17.95 -6.29
N PRO A 24 -2.94 19.05 -7.02
CA PRO A 24 -1.81 19.96 -6.92
C PRO A 24 -1.92 20.85 -5.66
N TRP A 25 -2.07 20.25 -4.49
CA TRP A 25 -1.86 20.86 -3.16
C TRP A 25 -2.71 22.14 -2.88
N PRO A 26 -2.60 22.74 -1.69
CA PRO A 26 -3.77 23.14 -0.90
C PRO A 26 -4.62 24.24 -1.59
N ILE A 27 -5.93 24.26 -1.28
CA ILE A 27 -6.96 25.25 -1.67
C ILE A 27 -6.50 26.74 -1.54
N PHE A 28 -5.38 26.95 -0.85
CA PHE A 28 -4.59 28.17 -0.82
C PHE A 28 -3.13 27.85 -1.18
N SER A 29 -2.72 28.28 -2.38
CA SER A 29 -1.32 28.37 -2.74
C SER A 29 -0.74 29.69 -2.21
N LYS A 30 0.41 29.61 -1.52
CA LYS A 30 1.16 30.82 -1.20
C LYS A 30 1.82 31.30 -2.49
N ALA A 31 1.61 32.56 -2.84
CA ALA A 31 2.36 33.21 -3.91
C ALA A 31 3.86 32.87 -3.77
N LYS A 32 4.44 32.33 -4.83
CA LYS A 32 5.82 31.83 -4.88
C LYS A 32 6.78 32.97 -4.51
N GLY A 33 7.17 33.04 -3.23
CA GLY A 33 7.97 34.13 -2.66
C GLY A 33 8.21 33.90 -1.16
N TRP A 34 9.41 34.23 -0.68
CA TRP A 34 9.96 33.88 0.64
C TRP A 34 9.23 34.42 1.90
N ARG A 35 8.00 34.93 1.80
CA ARG A 35 7.31 35.51 2.97
C ARG A 35 6.32 34.51 3.59
N LYS A 36 6.47 34.26 4.89
CA LYS A 36 5.51 33.45 5.69
C LYS A 36 4.08 34.01 5.63
N ARG A 37 3.92 35.34 5.49
CA ARG A 37 2.68 36.09 5.22
C ARG A 37 2.84 36.81 3.87
N GLY A 38 2.04 36.44 2.88
CA GLY A 38 1.97 37.08 1.56
C GLY A 38 0.54 36.98 1.03
N PRO A 39 0.18 37.73 -0.03
CA PRO A 39 -1.14 37.65 -0.62
C PRO A 39 -1.44 36.19 -0.99
N THR A 40 -2.53 35.67 -0.44
CA THR A 40 -3.09 34.38 -0.83
C THR A 40 -3.72 34.52 -2.21
N ILE A 41 -3.28 33.71 -3.16
CA ILE A 41 -3.92 33.63 -4.48
C ILE A 41 -5.08 32.66 -4.32
N HIS A 42 -6.29 33.13 -4.63
CA HIS A 42 -7.46 32.26 -4.71
C HIS A 42 -7.40 31.45 -6.02
N GLU A 43 -6.78 30.29 -5.97
CA GLU A 43 -6.73 29.32 -7.08
C GLU A 43 -8.00 28.45 -7.15
N ARG A 44 -9.13 28.90 -6.54
CA ARG A 44 -10.41 28.18 -6.61
C ARG A 44 -10.89 27.93 -8.04
N HIS A 45 -10.54 28.82 -8.97
CA HIS A 45 -10.81 28.71 -10.40
C HIS A 45 -9.82 27.81 -11.15
N GLN A 46 -8.91 27.13 -10.45
CA GLN A 46 -8.07 26.05 -11.00
C GLN A 46 -8.49 24.69 -10.44
N LEU A 47 -9.41 24.69 -9.46
CA LEU A 47 -10.07 23.46 -9.05
C LEU A 47 -10.85 22.95 -10.26
N PRO A 48 -10.86 21.63 -10.53
CA PRO A 48 -11.95 21.05 -11.31
C PRO A 48 -13.23 21.20 -10.48
N GLY A 49 -13.77 22.41 -10.48
CA GLY A 49 -15.02 22.80 -9.88
C GLY A 49 -16.16 22.38 -10.79
N GLN A 50 -17.37 22.45 -10.25
CA GLN A 50 -18.62 22.05 -10.87
C GLN A 50 -18.88 22.69 -12.27
N ASP A 51 -18.06 23.66 -12.67
CA ASP A 51 -18.18 24.54 -13.84
C ASP A 51 -17.37 24.12 -15.08
N ARG A 52 -17.08 22.82 -15.27
CA ARG A 52 -16.69 22.24 -16.58
C ARG A 52 -15.37 22.76 -17.20
N GLU A 53 -14.40 23.19 -16.40
CA GLU A 53 -13.20 23.90 -16.91
C GLU A 53 -12.18 23.00 -17.64
N PHE A 54 -12.26 21.69 -17.46
CA PHE A 54 -11.56 20.72 -18.31
C PHE A 54 -12.57 19.73 -18.88
N PRO A 55 -13.09 19.99 -20.08
CA PRO A 55 -13.94 19.03 -20.78
C PRO A 55 -13.25 17.65 -20.86
N GLU A 56 -11.92 17.63 -20.92
CA GLU A 56 -11.09 16.44 -21.12
C GLU A 56 -10.95 15.49 -19.92
N LEU A 57 -11.46 15.85 -18.74
CA LEU A 57 -11.18 15.11 -17.49
C LEU A 57 -12.22 14.04 -17.13
N SER A 58 -13.29 13.87 -17.90
CA SER A 58 -14.30 12.82 -17.64
C SER A 58 -14.79 12.18 -18.95
N PRO A 59 -14.43 10.91 -19.22
CA PRO A 59 -14.97 10.17 -20.37
C PRO A 59 -16.50 10.07 -20.36
N LYS A 60 -17.10 10.16 -19.17
CA LYS A 60 -18.50 9.82 -18.94
C LYS A 60 -19.50 10.78 -19.59
N PHE A 61 -19.14 12.04 -19.80
CA PHE A 61 -20.11 13.11 -20.13
C PHE A 61 -19.83 13.92 -21.40
N LYS A 62 -18.72 13.67 -22.12
CA LYS A 62 -18.48 14.36 -23.40
C LYS A 62 -19.21 13.65 -24.53
N LYS A 63 -19.94 14.40 -25.35
CA LYS A 63 -20.53 13.92 -26.61
C LYS A 63 -19.49 13.51 -27.67
N GLU A 64 -18.26 14.02 -27.53
CA GLU A 64 -17.13 13.78 -28.44
C GLU A 64 -16.46 12.43 -28.23
N ASN A 65 -16.72 11.77 -27.09
CA ASN A 65 -16.10 10.49 -26.81
C ASN A 65 -16.70 9.41 -27.72
N PRO A 66 -15.97 8.31 -27.96
CA PRO A 66 -16.58 7.14 -28.60
C PRO A 66 -17.80 6.73 -27.77
N LYS A 67 -18.87 6.34 -28.47
CA LYS A 67 -20.16 5.99 -27.83
C LYS A 67 -20.01 4.94 -26.74
N GLU A 68 -19.03 4.05 -26.85
CA GLU A 68 -18.67 3.03 -25.85
C GLU A 68 -18.26 3.62 -24.49
N LEU A 69 -17.66 4.82 -24.48
CA LEU A 69 -17.26 5.50 -23.26
C LEU A 69 -18.35 6.43 -22.71
N HIS A 70 -19.43 6.66 -23.45
CA HIS A 70 -20.60 7.36 -22.92
C HIS A 70 -21.14 6.54 -21.75
N HIS A 71 -21.24 7.16 -20.57
CA HIS A 71 -21.64 6.51 -19.32
C HIS A 71 -20.60 5.58 -18.66
N TYR A 72 -19.38 5.42 -19.20
CA TYR A 72 -18.34 4.63 -18.54
C TYR A 72 -17.96 5.22 -17.17
N THR A 73 -18.01 4.38 -16.13
CA THR A 73 -17.71 4.75 -14.73
C THR A 73 -16.38 4.21 -14.20
N GLY A 74 -15.68 3.34 -14.95
CA GLY A 74 -14.53 2.61 -14.40
C GLY A 74 -14.90 1.40 -13.54
N THR A 75 -16.19 1.06 -13.45
CA THR A 75 -16.66 -0.12 -12.73
C THR A 75 -16.21 -1.39 -13.47
N GLN A 76 -15.60 -2.32 -12.75
CA GLN A 76 -15.24 -3.63 -13.30
C GLN A 76 -16.52 -4.43 -13.61
N PRO A 77 -16.59 -5.14 -14.74
CA PRO A 77 -17.75 -5.99 -15.04
C PRO A 77 -17.83 -7.16 -14.04
N VAL A 78 -19.04 -7.56 -13.68
CA VAL A 78 -19.34 -8.68 -12.74
C VAL A 78 -19.97 -9.89 -13.48
N GLY A 79 -19.74 -9.95 -14.78
CA GLY A 79 -20.40 -10.88 -15.69
C GLY A 79 -20.22 -10.44 -17.13
N PHE A 80 -21.01 -11.04 -18.01
CA PHE A 80 -20.97 -10.77 -19.44
C PHE A 80 -22.39 -10.68 -20.01
N VAL A 81 -22.52 -10.05 -21.17
CA VAL A 81 -23.78 -10.05 -21.91
C VAL A 81 -23.78 -11.28 -22.81
N ASP A 82 -24.77 -12.15 -22.65
CA ASP A 82 -24.95 -13.32 -23.52
C ASP A 82 -25.19 -12.85 -24.97
N PRO A 83 -24.41 -13.34 -25.96
CA PRO A 83 -24.52 -12.84 -27.33
C PRO A 83 -25.81 -13.27 -28.03
N ILE A 84 -26.49 -14.32 -27.53
CA ILE A 84 -27.70 -14.88 -28.13
C ILE A 84 -28.95 -14.21 -27.57
N THR A 85 -29.05 -14.12 -26.25
CA THR A 85 -30.23 -13.56 -25.55
C THR A 85 -30.14 -12.05 -25.40
N GLY A 86 -28.92 -11.48 -25.37
CA GLY A 86 -28.68 -10.08 -25.02
C GLY A 86 -28.86 -9.78 -23.54
N GLU A 87 -29.09 -10.81 -22.71
CA GLU A 87 -29.26 -10.67 -21.27
C GLU A 87 -27.89 -10.64 -20.57
N PHE A 88 -27.82 -9.92 -19.45
CA PHE A 88 -26.60 -9.87 -18.65
C PHE A 88 -26.55 -11.09 -17.72
N VAL A 89 -25.60 -11.98 -17.95
CA VAL A 89 -25.36 -13.14 -17.09
C VAL A 89 -24.33 -12.78 -16.03
N HIS A 90 -24.77 -12.91 -14.78
CA HIS A 90 -23.94 -12.73 -13.61
C HIS A 90 -23.04 -13.95 -13.38
N VAL A 91 -21.76 -13.72 -13.08
CA VAL A 91 -20.82 -14.76 -12.68
C VAL A 91 -20.48 -14.55 -11.20
N GLU A 92 -20.91 -15.46 -10.34
CA GLU A 92 -20.76 -15.33 -8.88
C GLU A 92 -19.29 -15.12 -8.47
N GLU A 93 -18.35 -15.84 -9.11
CA GLU A 93 -16.90 -15.73 -8.88
C GLU A 93 -16.31 -14.36 -9.26
N MET A 94 -16.99 -13.57 -10.10
CA MET A 94 -16.55 -12.23 -10.49
C MET A 94 -16.97 -11.15 -9.49
N TYR A 95 -17.84 -11.48 -8.53
CA TYR A 95 -18.18 -10.54 -7.47
C TYR A 95 -17.06 -10.46 -6.43
N PRO A 96 -16.60 -9.25 -6.06
CA PRO A 96 -15.61 -9.11 -5.01
C PRO A 96 -16.25 -9.40 -3.65
N GLU A 97 -15.84 -10.50 -3.02
CA GLU A 97 -16.23 -10.83 -1.65
C GLU A 97 -15.36 -10.08 -0.63
N LEU A 98 -16.01 -9.37 0.29
CA LEU A 98 -15.32 -8.72 1.40
C LEU A 98 -15.13 -9.71 2.56
N VAL A 99 -13.91 -10.24 2.70
CA VAL A 99 -13.55 -11.09 3.84
C VAL A 99 -13.35 -10.22 5.09
N VAL A 100 -14.37 -10.15 5.94
CA VAL A 100 -14.38 -9.34 7.16
C VAL A 100 -14.13 -10.22 8.40
N PRO A 101 -13.02 -10.02 9.14
CA PRO A 101 -12.78 -10.75 10.38
C PRO A 101 -13.68 -10.27 11.53
N ASP A 102 -13.92 -11.12 12.52
CA ASP A 102 -14.60 -10.73 13.76
C ASP A 102 -13.68 -9.85 14.62
N LEU A 103 -14.17 -8.67 15.01
CA LEU A 103 -13.40 -7.66 15.77
C LEU A 103 -13.72 -7.67 17.28
N ARG A 104 -14.51 -8.63 17.77
CA ARG A 104 -14.78 -8.76 19.22
C ARG A 104 -13.47 -8.98 19.99
N GLY A 105 -13.16 -8.08 20.92
CA GLY A 105 -11.94 -8.15 21.74
C GLY A 105 -10.67 -7.60 21.06
N PHE A 106 -10.78 -7.00 19.87
CA PHE A 106 -9.63 -6.39 19.19
C PHE A 106 -9.11 -5.17 19.97
N ARG A 107 -7.86 -5.25 20.44
CA ARG A 107 -7.26 -4.24 21.35
C ARG A 107 -6.74 -2.99 20.64
N LEU A 108 -6.39 -3.11 19.35
CA LEU A 108 -5.80 -2.01 18.59
C LEU A 108 -6.86 -0.97 18.24
N ARG A 109 -6.46 0.31 18.27
CA ARG A 109 -7.32 1.46 17.97
C ARG A 109 -6.82 2.17 16.71
N PRO A 110 -7.67 2.93 15.99
CA PRO A 110 -7.25 3.68 14.81
C PRO A 110 -6.16 4.72 15.07
N TYR A 111 -6.04 5.18 16.32
CA TYR A 111 -5.07 6.19 16.74
C TYR A 111 -4.23 5.70 17.91
N VAL A 112 -2.99 6.19 17.94
CA VAL A 112 -2.03 5.95 19.01
C VAL A 112 -1.96 7.19 19.90
N SER A 113 -1.64 7.02 21.18
CA SER A 113 -1.46 8.14 22.09
C SER A 113 -0.17 8.92 21.81
N TYR A 114 -0.18 10.25 21.95
CA TYR A 114 1.02 11.09 21.86
C TYR A 114 2.15 10.73 22.85
N ARG A 115 1.86 9.96 23.90
CA ARG A 115 2.90 9.42 24.81
C ARG A 115 3.93 8.56 24.06
N THR A 116 3.56 7.97 22.93
CA THR A 116 4.45 7.19 22.09
C THR A 116 5.56 8.04 21.48
N ASP A 117 5.30 9.32 21.17
CA ASP A 117 6.32 10.23 20.63
C ASP A 117 7.44 10.49 21.64
N PHE A 118 7.08 10.60 22.92
CA PHE A 118 8.06 10.73 24.01
C PHE A 118 8.95 9.49 24.14
N GLU A 119 8.36 8.28 24.01
CA GLU A 119 9.11 7.02 24.04
C GLU A 119 10.02 6.89 22.81
N ILE A 120 9.55 7.29 21.63
CA ILE A 120 10.34 7.36 20.40
C ILE A 120 11.54 8.30 20.58
N GLU A 121 11.33 9.50 21.13
CA GLU A 121 12.40 10.45 21.37
C GLU A 121 13.44 9.92 22.36
N LYS A 122 12.98 9.23 23.42
CA LYS A 122 13.85 8.58 24.40
C LYS A 122 14.72 7.49 23.75
N ARG A 123 14.13 6.62 22.92
CA ARG A 123 14.85 5.58 22.16
C ARG A 123 15.86 6.17 21.20
N ARG A 124 15.47 7.23 20.46
CA ARG A 124 16.38 7.95 19.57
C ARG A 124 17.60 8.50 20.33
N LYS A 125 17.38 9.20 21.44
CA LYS A 125 18.48 9.72 22.28
C LYS A 125 19.38 8.60 22.85
N LYS A 126 18.81 7.44 23.21
CA LYS A 126 19.58 6.25 23.65
C LYS A 126 20.47 5.73 22.51
N PHE A 127 19.92 5.63 21.30
CA PHE A 127 20.65 5.16 20.12
C PHE A 127 21.75 6.13 19.70
N GLU A 128 21.48 7.44 19.65
CA GLU A 128 22.49 8.46 19.34
C GLU A 128 23.69 8.40 20.29
N LYS A 129 23.45 8.17 21.59
CA LYS A 129 24.52 7.96 22.58
C LYS A 129 25.34 6.68 22.31
N LEU A 130 24.70 5.60 21.86
CA LEU A 130 25.39 4.36 21.48
C LEU A 130 26.21 4.57 20.20
N ALA A 131 25.63 5.17 19.17
CA ALA A 131 26.33 5.50 17.93
C ALA A 131 27.55 6.40 18.19
N ALA A 132 27.43 7.40 19.07
CA ALA A 132 28.55 8.23 19.49
C ALA A 132 29.64 7.43 20.25
N LYS A 133 29.26 6.42 21.04
CA LYS A 133 30.20 5.57 21.78
C LYS A 133 30.95 4.59 20.87
N TYR A 134 30.29 4.01 19.88
CA TYR A 134 30.85 3.00 18.97
C TYR A 134 31.38 3.60 17.66
N GLY A 135 31.22 4.91 17.43
CA GLY A 135 31.77 5.65 16.30
C GLY A 135 30.97 5.51 14.99
N SER A 136 30.07 4.53 14.88
CA SER A 136 29.18 4.34 13.72
C SER A 136 27.82 3.77 14.14
N GLU A 137 26.82 3.96 13.27
CA GLU A 137 25.49 3.37 13.45
C GLU A 137 25.54 1.83 13.39
N GLU A 138 26.34 1.27 12.48
CA GLU A 138 26.57 -0.17 12.37
C GLU A 138 27.20 -0.76 13.63
N GLY A 139 28.13 -0.01 14.25
CA GLY A 139 28.75 -0.36 15.52
C GLY A 139 27.72 -0.41 16.65
N ALA A 140 26.83 0.58 16.74
CA ALA A 140 25.74 0.57 17.73
C ALA A 140 24.77 -0.60 17.51
N ASP A 141 24.39 -0.85 16.27
CA ASP A 141 23.46 -1.93 15.90
C ASP A 141 23.97 -3.31 16.31
N SER A 142 25.27 -3.57 16.20
CA SER A 142 25.88 -4.86 16.57
C SER A 142 25.71 -5.24 18.05
N VAL A 143 25.50 -4.25 18.92
CA VAL A 143 25.41 -4.43 20.38
C VAL A 143 23.96 -4.49 20.84
N ILE A 144 23.03 -3.96 20.05
CA ILE A 144 21.62 -3.86 20.40
C ILE A 144 20.91 -5.17 20.06
N PHE A 145 20.12 -5.68 21.01
CA PHE A 145 19.24 -6.83 20.77
C PHE A 145 18.22 -6.50 19.67
N GLU A 146 17.92 -7.46 18.79
CA GLU A 146 17.09 -7.26 17.59
C GLU A 146 15.75 -6.56 17.87
N GLY A 147 15.10 -6.89 18.99
CA GLY A 147 13.83 -6.27 19.40
C GLY A 147 13.93 -4.83 19.93
N GLU A 148 15.12 -4.38 20.34
CA GLU A 148 15.37 -3.01 20.82
C GLU A 148 15.92 -2.07 19.74
N LYS A 149 16.14 -2.59 18.52
CA LYS A 149 16.77 -1.83 17.44
C LYS A 149 15.95 -0.59 17.07
N TRP A 150 16.61 0.56 17.10
CA TRP A 150 16.02 1.85 16.73
C TRP A 150 17.01 2.67 15.93
N PRO A 151 16.66 3.20 14.74
CA PRO A 151 15.37 3.09 14.07
C PRO A 151 15.04 1.64 13.66
N PRO A 152 13.75 1.30 13.48
CA PRO A 152 13.37 -0.02 12.99
C PRO A 152 14.01 -0.27 11.62
N PRO A 153 14.60 -1.46 11.38
CA PRO A 153 15.25 -1.77 10.13
C PRO A 153 14.26 -1.80 8.97
N LYS A 154 14.74 -1.51 7.76
CA LYS A 154 13.95 -1.67 6.54
C LYS A 154 13.65 -3.14 6.32
N THR A 155 12.41 -3.45 5.92
CA THR A 155 11.98 -4.79 5.54
C THR A 155 12.58 -5.18 4.18
N THR A 156 13.84 -5.59 4.18
CA THR A 156 14.53 -6.16 3.02
C THR A 156 14.38 -7.67 3.01
N PRO A 157 14.46 -8.34 1.84
CA PRO A 157 14.42 -9.81 1.77
C PRO A 157 15.46 -10.48 2.67
N ARG A 158 16.66 -9.88 2.75
CA ARG A 158 17.73 -10.32 3.65
C ARG A 158 17.31 -10.24 5.12
N PHE A 159 16.77 -9.10 5.55
CA PHE A 159 16.30 -8.92 6.92
C PHE A 159 15.21 -9.93 7.28
N LEU A 160 14.21 -10.14 6.40
CA LEU A 160 13.16 -11.13 6.62
C LEU A 160 13.72 -12.56 6.71
N PHE A 161 14.69 -12.91 5.86
CA PHE A 161 15.37 -14.19 5.91
C PHE A 161 16.13 -14.38 7.23
N ASP A 162 16.93 -13.39 7.62
CA ASP A 162 17.74 -13.43 8.83
C ASP A 162 16.87 -13.54 10.09
N THR A 163 15.71 -12.87 10.14
CA THR A 163 14.80 -12.93 11.30
C THR A 163 14.01 -14.24 11.39
N HIS A 164 13.49 -14.76 10.28
CA HIS A 164 12.56 -15.90 10.31
C HIS A 164 13.22 -17.26 10.02
N TYR A 165 14.14 -17.33 9.06
CA TYR A 165 14.67 -18.59 8.54
C TYR A 165 16.10 -18.88 8.99
N ALA A 166 16.93 -17.87 9.27
CA ALA A 166 18.31 -18.12 9.67
C ALA A 166 18.44 -18.90 11.00
N PRO A 167 17.61 -18.66 12.05
CA PRO A 167 17.68 -19.46 13.27
C PRO A 167 17.36 -20.94 13.04
N SER A 168 16.33 -21.24 12.24
CA SER A 168 15.95 -22.63 11.94
C SER A 168 17.00 -23.32 11.08
N ILE A 169 17.55 -22.64 10.07
CA ILE A 169 18.63 -23.17 9.22
C ILE A 169 19.89 -23.48 10.05
N ARG A 170 20.25 -22.61 10.99
CA ARG A 170 21.39 -22.85 11.89
C ARG A 170 21.16 -24.04 12.80
N GLN A 171 19.93 -24.24 13.29
CA GLN A 171 19.57 -25.43 14.07
C GLN A 171 19.70 -26.69 13.22
N MET A 172 19.07 -26.74 12.04
CA MET A 172 19.17 -27.87 11.12
C MET A 172 20.62 -28.19 10.71
N TYR A 173 21.46 -27.17 10.56
CA TYR A 173 22.88 -27.35 10.27
C TYR A 173 23.62 -28.00 11.45
N ASN A 174 23.36 -27.53 12.68
CA ASN A 174 23.96 -28.11 13.88
C ASN A 174 23.48 -29.55 14.13
N ASP A 175 22.23 -29.85 13.78
CA ASP A 175 21.61 -31.17 13.92
C ASP A 175 22.03 -32.14 12.79
N GLY A 176 22.65 -31.63 11.72
CA GLY A 176 23.11 -32.42 10.57
C GLY A 176 22.05 -32.71 9.52
N GLU A 177 20.84 -32.17 9.67
CA GLU A 177 19.68 -32.40 8.79
C GLU A 177 19.63 -31.47 7.57
N TYR A 178 20.49 -30.45 7.52
CA TYR A 178 20.43 -29.40 6.49
C TYR A 178 20.53 -29.91 5.04
N PHE A 179 21.22 -31.03 4.81
CA PHE A 179 21.43 -31.61 3.47
C PHE A 179 20.42 -32.69 3.11
N MET A 180 19.45 -32.96 3.98
CA MET A 180 18.38 -33.92 3.65
C MET A 180 17.41 -33.21 2.71
N ASP A 181 17.18 -33.81 1.53
CA ASP A 181 16.15 -33.35 0.61
C ASP A 181 14.79 -33.53 1.31
N SER A 182 14.28 -32.47 1.94
CA SER A 182 12.90 -32.45 2.37
C SER A 182 12.04 -32.49 1.11
N GLU A 183 11.38 -33.61 0.86
CA GLU A 183 10.35 -33.69 -0.17
C GLU A 183 9.34 -32.57 0.10
N ILE A 184 9.28 -31.58 -0.78
CA ILE A 184 8.27 -30.53 -0.71
C ILE A 184 6.96 -31.21 -1.09
N GLU A 185 6.27 -31.77 -0.11
CA GLU A 185 4.87 -32.09 -0.23
C GLU A 185 4.16 -30.76 -0.43
N ASN A 186 3.94 -30.41 -1.70
CA ASN A 186 3.04 -29.34 -2.06
C ASN A 186 1.67 -29.75 -1.51
N GLU A 187 1.31 -29.25 -0.33
CA GLU A 187 -0.06 -29.29 0.16
C GLU A 187 -0.90 -28.44 -0.81
N ILE A 188 -1.31 -29.07 -1.91
CA ILE A 188 -2.41 -28.63 -2.73
C ILE A 188 -3.61 -28.74 -1.80
N HIS A 189 -4.00 -27.62 -1.19
CA HIS A 189 -5.32 -27.49 -0.58
C HIS A 189 -6.35 -27.77 -1.69
N VAL A 190 -6.81 -29.01 -1.75
CA VAL A 190 -7.96 -29.39 -2.57
C VAL A 190 -9.17 -28.80 -1.86
N ASP A 191 -9.62 -27.64 -2.31
CA ASP A 191 -10.90 -27.07 -1.91
C ASP A 191 -12.00 -28.08 -2.27
N LYS A 192 -12.50 -28.79 -1.25
CA LYS A 192 -13.68 -29.64 -1.35
C LYS A 192 -14.91 -28.74 -1.22
N SER A 193 -15.29 -28.09 -2.31
CA SER A 193 -16.63 -27.50 -2.46
C SER A 193 -17.30 -28.07 -3.71
N LYS A 194 -18.16 -29.06 -3.48
CA LYS A 194 -19.29 -29.47 -4.30
C LYS A 194 -20.48 -29.66 -3.38
#